data_AF-A0A150QIK0-F1
#
_entry.id   AF-A0A150QIK0-F1
#
_cell.length_a   1.000
_cell.length_b   1.000
_cell.length_c   1.000
_cell.angle_alpha   90.00
_cell.angle_beta   90.00
_cell.angle_gamma   90.00
#
_symmetry.space_group_name_H-M   'P 1'
#
loop_
_entity.id
_entity.type
_entity.pdbx_description
1 polymer ?
#
loop_
_entity_poly.entity_id
_entity_poly.type
_entity_poly.pdbx_seq_one_letter_code
_entity_poly.pdbx_strand_id
1 'polypeptide(L)'
;MALTEFGPFAVVFEKGELDVPGHLELLHLHTPGAQIVIDRVERALSAGDPARWVAALFRDANWRPHLVGAIALLLDQSETLDRNLLWCAIDSGSWVTPQLIVTAVFVDPSFPEKARVRVDEQCPVLVPAGLTPAERHSATGPDGLLGRRAKMLASILAASASIRSLERWASDLQCDVRIEHLLKEDEWNGSDKIVASWMTNVRRAFLERGHILAPKAT
;
A
#
# COMPACT_ATOMS: atom_id res chain seq x y z
N MET A 1 6.06 16.98 -2.96
CA MET A 1 5.40 18.17 -2.39
C MET A 1 6.10 18.59 -1.09
N ALA A 2 5.84 19.80 -0.59
CA ALA A 2 6.29 20.17 0.76
C ALA A 2 5.43 19.47 1.82
N LEU A 3 6.01 19.09 2.97
CA LEU A 3 5.27 18.36 4.03
C LEU A 3 4.05 19.14 4.55
N THR A 4 4.10 20.47 4.49
CA THR A 4 2.99 21.36 4.87
C THR A 4 1.73 21.13 4.04
N GLU A 5 1.86 20.57 2.82
CA GLU A 5 0.73 20.25 1.95
C GLU A 5 -0.09 19.04 2.45
N PHE A 6 0.46 18.26 3.39
CA PHE A 6 -0.26 17.15 4.05
C PHE A 6 -1.03 17.60 5.29
N GLY A 7 -1.04 18.89 5.61
CA GLY A 7 -1.84 19.45 6.71
C GLY A 7 -1.52 18.77 8.05
N PRO A 8 -2.53 18.31 8.81
CA PRO A 8 -2.32 17.62 10.09
C PRO A 8 -1.43 16.36 10.01
N PHE A 9 -1.33 15.72 8.84
CA PHE A 9 -0.48 14.53 8.67
C PHE A 9 1.02 14.85 8.58
N ALA A 10 1.42 16.12 8.44
CA ALA A 10 2.82 16.52 8.35
C ALA A 10 3.67 15.97 9.53
N VAL A 11 3.09 15.95 10.74
CA VAL A 11 3.74 15.46 11.97
C VAL A 11 4.08 13.96 11.95
N VAL A 12 3.40 13.19 11.09
CA VAL A 12 3.65 11.74 10.93
C VAL A 12 5.02 11.50 10.28
N PHE A 13 5.52 12.45 9.49
CA PHE A 13 6.81 12.34 8.82
C PHE A 13 7.99 12.75 9.71
N GLU A 14 7.71 13.42 10.83
CA GLU A 14 8.73 13.84 11.78
C GLU A 14 9.24 12.66 12.60
N LYS A 15 10.52 12.71 12.97
CA LYS A 15 11.13 11.74 13.88
C LYS A 15 10.49 11.85 15.27
N GLY A 16 10.49 13.06 15.85
CA GLY A 16 10.02 13.26 17.23
C GLY A 16 10.78 12.35 18.19
N GLU A 17 10.05 11.52 18.95
CA GLU A 17 10.57 10.54 19.90
C GLU A 17 11.03 9.20 19.29
N LEU A 18 10.90 9.02 17.98
CA LEU A 18 11.27 7.78 17.28
C LEU A 18 12.76 7.77 16.93
N ASP A 19 13.31 6.63 16.54
CA ASP A 19 14.69 6.54 16.05
C ASP A 19 14.84 7.00 14.58
N VAL A 20 13.77 6.82 13.80
CA VAL A 20 13.67 7.15 12.38
C VAL A 20 12.47 8.06 12.10
N PRO A 21 12.42 8.75 10.93
CA PRO A 21 11.20 9.43 10.48
C PRO A 21 9.97 8.51 10.54
N GLY A 22 8.84 9.00 11.05
CA GLY A 22 7.71 8.13 11.43
C GLY A 22 7.15 7.24 10.31
N HIS A 23 7.11 7.72 9.06
CA HIS A 23 6.68 6.90 7.92
C HIS A 23 7.50 5.60 7.74
N LEU A 24 8.77 5.55 8.20
CA LEU A 24 9.60 4.35 8.11
C LEU A 24 9.20 3.28 9.13
N GLU A 25 8.64 3.67 10.29
CA GLU A 25 8.09 2.71 11.25
C GLU A 25 6.90 1.92 10.64
N LEU A 26 6.19 2.54 9.69
CA LEU A 26 5.06 1.93 8.98
C LEU A 26 5.47 0.95 7.87
N LEU A 27 6.74 0.96 7.46
CA LEU A 27 7.20 0.14 6.32
C LEU A 27 7.07 -1.36 6.63
N HIS A 28 7.32 -1.73 7.89
CA HIS A 28 7.29 -3.12 8.33
C HIS A 28 6.33 -3.39 9.51
N LEU A 29 5.83 -2.37 10.23
CA LEU A 29 4.81 -2.49 11.29
C LEU A 29 5.14 -3.53 12.41
N HIS A 30 6.41 -3.69 12.77
CA HIS A 30 6.83 -4.65 13.81
C HIS A 30 7.59 -4.03 14.97
N THR A 31 7.87 -2.74 14.89
CA THR A 31 8.58 -1.98 15.92
C THR A 31 7.57 -1.34 16.89
N PRO A 32 7.95 -1.10 18.15
CA PRO A 32 7.10 -0.34 19.08
C PRO A 32 6.76 1.07 18.56
N GLY A 33 7.67 1.68 17.79
CA GLY A 33 7.47 2.98 17.15
C GLY A 33 6.27 3.03 16.20
N ALA A 34 5.86 1.90 15.62
CA ALA A 34 4.70 1.84 14.74
C ALA A 34 3.41 2.30 15.43
N GLN A 35 3.20 1.95 16.71
CA GLN A 35 2.00 2.35 17.45
C GLN A 35 1.95 3.87 17.67
N ILE A 36 3.08 4.48 18.01
CA ILE A 36 3.21 5.94 18.14
C ILE A 36 2.82 6.63 16.82
N VAL A 37 3.27 6.08 15.69
CA VAL A 37 2.96 6.66 14.38
C VAL A 37 1.48 6.47 14.02
N ILE A 38 0.90 5.31 14.31
CA ILE A 38 -0.55 5.08 14.15
C ILE A 38 -1.36 6.09 14.99
N ASP A 39 -0.96 6.38 16.23
CA ASP A 39 -1.60 7.40 17.08
C ASP A 39 -1.49 8.82 16.49
N ARG A 40 -0.38 9.13 15.79
CA ARG A 40 -0.25 10.41 15.06
C ARG A 40 -1.20 10.46 13.86
N VAL A 41 -1.35 9.36 13.13
CA VAL A 41 -2.30 9.25 12.00
C VAL A 41 -3.74 9.39 12.48
N GLU A 42 -4.13 8.73 13.57
CA GLU A 42 -5.48 8.81 14.13
C GLU A 42 -5.82 10.23 14.63
N ARG A 43 -4.87 10.89 15.30
CA ARG A 43 -5.03 12.31 15.68
C ARG A 43 -5.17 13.22 14.47
N ALA A 44 -4.39 12.97 13.40
CA ALA A 44 -4.48 13.74 12.16
C ALA A 44 -5.84 13.53 11.45
N LEU A 45 -6.39 12.32 11.47
CA LEU A 45 -7.73 12.02 10.95
C LEU A 45 -8.84 12.78 11.68
N SER A 46 -8.66 13.00 12.98
CA SER A 46 -9.62 13.75 13.82
C SER A 46 -9.55 15.27 13.62
N ALA A 47 -8.61 15.76 12.83
CA ALA A 47 -8.35 17.18 12.63
C ALA A 47 -8.88 17.70 11.29
N GLY A 48 -10.06 18.33 11.31
CA GLY A 48 -10.58 19.09 10.16
C GLY A 48 -11.16 18.24 9.04
N ASP A 49 -10.61 18.36 7.83
CA ASP A 49 -11.08 17.69 6.60
C ASP A 49 -10.12 16.55 6.20
N PRO A 50 -10.29 15.33 6.76
CA PRO A 50 -9.39 14.22 6.52
C PRO A 50 -9.38 13.76 5.05
N ALA A 51 -10.51 13.89 4.35
CA ALA A 51 -10.62 13.46 2.95
C ALA A 51 -9.66 14.24 2.04
N ARG A 52 -9.60 15.57 2.20
CA ARG A 52 -8.66 16.42 1.46
C ARG A 52 -7.20 16.00 1.70
N TRP A 53 -6.82 15.78 2.96
CA TRP A 53 -5.43 15.50 3.30
C TRP A 53 -4.99 14.11 2.90
N VAL A 54 -5.86 13.10 3.05
CA VAL A 54 -5.59 11.74 2.56
C VAL A 54 -5.48 11.72 1.05
N ALA A 55 -6.28 12.51 0.33
CA ALA A 55 -6.12 12.69 -1.11
C ALA A 55 -4.76 13.30 -1.47
N ALA A 56 -4.24 14.26 -0.69
CA ALA A 56 -2.91 14.81 -0.90
C ALA A 56 -1.80 13.75 -0.69
N LEU A 57 -1.93 12.89 0.32
CA LEU A 57 -0.99 11.80 0.57
C LEU A 57 -0.88 10.84 -0.64
N PHE A 58 -2.00 10.42 -1.23
CA PHE A 58 -2.01 9.49 -2.36
C PHE A 58 -1.70 10.10 -3.73
N ARG A 59 -1.77 11.42 -3.86
CA ARG A 59 -1.44 12.13 -5.11
C ARG A 59 0.04 12.48 -5.25
N ASP A 60 0.80 12.46 -4.15
CA ASP A 60 2.23 12.71 -4.22
C ASP A 60 2.92 11.55 -4.97
N ALA A 61 3.86 11.86 -5.86
CA ALA A 61 4.57 10.81 -6.60
C ALA A 61 5.55 10.01 -5.72
N ASN A 62 5.88 10.52 -4.53
CA ASN A 62 6.70 9.86 -3.53
C ASN A 62 5.90 8.77 -2.83
N TRP A 63 6.51 7.60 -2.65
CA TRP A 63 5.87 6.48 -1.96
C TRP A 63 5.68 6.71 -0.45
N ARG A 64 6.47 7.59 0.18
CA ARG A 64 6.47 7.74 1.66
C ARG A 64 5.10 8.16 2.21
N PRO A 65 4.40 9.15 1.63
CA PRO A 65 3.04 9.49 2.04
C PRO A 65 2.02 8.38 1.80
N HIS A 66 2.24 7.47 0.84
CA HIS A 66 1.30 6.37 0.58
C HIS A 66 1.18 5.41 1.77
N LEU A 67 2.26 5.16 2.52
CA LEU A 67 2.18 4.37 3.76
C LEU A 67 1.29 5.04 4.81
N VAL A 68 1.41 6.37 4.94
CA VAL A 68 0.58 7.13 5.87
C VAL A 68 -0.89 7.09 5.45
N GLY A 69 -1.16 7.28 4.16
CA GLY A 69 -2.50 7.16 3.60
C GLY A 69 -3.10 5.75 3.77
N ALA A 70 -2.28 4.70 3.66
CA ALA A 70 -2.71 3.33 3.88
C ALA A 70 -3.19 3.10 5.33
N ILE A 71 -2.42 3.55 6.33
CA ILE A 71 -2.85 3.50 7.74
C ILE A 71 -4.12 4.33 7.97
N ALA A 72 -4.22 5.51 7.32
CA ALA A 72 -5.41 6.34 7.42
C ALA A 72 -6.68 5.63 6.92
N LEU A 73 -6.59 4.91 5.79
CA LEU A 73 -7.71 4.10 5.28
C LEU A 73 -8.07 2.92 6.21
N LEU A 74 -7.08 2.30 6.86
CA LEU A 74 -7.33 1.21 7.81
C LEU A 74 -7.98 1.69 9.11
N LEU A 75 -7.70 2.93 9.52
CA LEU A 75 -8.32 3.58 10.67
C LEU A 75 -9.71 4.16 10.35
N ASP A 76 -10.05 4.41 9.08
CA ASP A 76 -11.35 4.95 8.67
C ASP A 76 -12.48 3.91 8.76
N GLN A 77 -12.98 3.72 9.98
CA GLN A 77 -14.15 2.88 10.27
C GLN A 77 -15.45 3.44 9.69
N SER A 78 -15.48 4.74 9.38
CA SER A 78 -16.67 5.42 8.85
C SER A 78 -16.86 5.23 7.34
N GLU A 79 -15.83 4.68 6.66
CA GLU A 79 -15.80 4.46 5.21
C GLU A 79 -16.04 5.74 4.39
N THR A 80 -15.59 6.88 4.91
CA THR A 80 -15.77 8.19 4.28
C THR A 80 -14.64 8.56 3.31
N LEU A 81 -13.47 7.91 3.45
CA LEU A 81 -12.32 8.16 2.60
C LEU A 81 -12.41 7.42 1.26
N ASP A 82 -12.05 8.11 0.18
CA ASP A 82 -12.08 7.56 -1.18
C ASP A 82 -10.96 6.52 -1.39
N ARG A 83 -11.36 5.26 -1.47
CA ARG A 83 -10.46 4.12 -1.73
C ARG A 83 -9.91 4.11 -3.15
N ASN A 84 -10.50 4.84 -4.10
CA ASN A 84 -9.94 4.90 -5.45
C ASN A 84 -8.57 5.57 -5.47
N LEU A 85 -8.29 6.46 -4.50
CA LEU A 85 -6.97 7.07 -4.32
C LEU A 85 -5.87 6.02 -4.05
N LEU A 86 -6.19 4.97 -3.27
CA LEU A 86 -5.29 3.85 -3.02
C LEU A 86 -4.94 3.12 -4.33
N TRP A 87 -5.96 2.83 -5.14
CA TRP A 87 -5.79 2.16 -6.42
C TRP A 87 -5.02 3.02 -7.42
N CYS A 88 -5.26 4.33 -7.46
CA CYS A 88 -4.46 5.24 -8.27
C CYS A 88 -2.97 5.20 -7.88
N ALA A 89 -2.64 5.11 -6.59
CA ALA A 89 -1.26 5.00 -6.13
C ALA A 89 -0.62 3.64 -6.48
N ILE A 90 -1.40 2.55 -6.43
CA ILE A 90 -0.98 1.22 -6.92
C ILE A 90 -0.68 1.30 -8.42
N ASP A 91 -1.62 1.83 -9.21
CA ASP A 91 -1.52 1.93 -10.67
C ASP A 91 -0.39 2.88 -11.09
N SER A 92 -0.03 3.86 -10.26
CA SER A 92 1.12 4.75 -10.49
C SER A 92 2.47 4.09 -10.16
N GLY A 93 2.46 2.83 -9.75
CA GLY A 93 3.67 2.06 -9.46
C GLY A 93 4.39 2.54 -8.20
N SER A 94 3.66 2.85 -7.14
CA SER A 94 4.21 3.14 -5.81
C SER A 94 5.26 2.10 -5.41
N TRP A 95 6.36 2.53 -4.79
CA TRP A 95 7.38 1.59 -4.33
C TRP A 95 6.83 0.60 -3.28
N VAL A 96 5.86 1.05 -2.47
CA VAL A 96 5.19 0.27 -1.42
C VAL A 96 3.90 -0.39 -1.90
N THR A 97 3.78 -0.71 -3.21
CA THR A 97 2.64 -1.45 -3.76
C THR A 97 2.23 -2.69 -2.95
N PRO A 98 3.15 -3.53 -2.43
CA PRO A 98 2.76 -4.67 -1.59
C PRO A 98 1.90 -4.27 -0.38
N GLN A 99 2.30 -3.22 0.34
CA GLN A 99 1.56 -2.69 1.50
C GLN A 99 0.20 -2.08 1.08
N LEU A 100 0.16 -1.40 -0.07
CA LEU A 100 -1.08 -0.84 -0.59
C LEU A 100 -2.09 -1.93 -1.00
N ILE A 101 -1.61 -3.01 -1.60
CA ILE A 101 -2.43 -4.18 -1.95
C ILE A 101 -2.99 -4.86 -0.70
N VAL A 102 -2.17 -5.06 0.34
CA VAL A 102 -2.67 -5.57 1.62
C VAL A 102 -3.73 -4.64 2.22
N THR A 103 -3.51 -3.33 2.14
CA THR A 103 -4.50 -2.35 2.58
C THR A 103 -5.81 -2.50 1.82
N ALA A 104 -5.76 -2.65 0.49
CA ALA A 104 -6.93 -2.85 -0.35
C ALA A 104 -7.75 -4.09 0.06
N VAL A 105 -7.10 -5.19 0.44
CA VAL A 105 -7.77 -6.40 0.96
C VAL A 105 -8.66 -6.10 2.17
N PHE A 106 -8.19 -5.24 3.08
CA PHE A 106 -8.89 -4.92 4.33
C PHE A 106 -9.91 -3.78 4.20
N VAL A 107 -9.73 -2.89 3.23
CA VAL A 107 -10.57 -1.69 3.13
C VAL A 107 -11.55 -1.73 1.96
N ASP A 108 -11.28 -2.46 0.88
CA ASP A 108 -12.08 -2.43 -0.34
C ASP A 108 -12.80 -3.77 -0.61
N PRO A 109 -14.13 -3.85 -0.44
CA PRO A 109 -14.92 -5.02 -0.80
C PRO A 109 -14.79 -5.42 -2.27
N SER A 110 -14.51 -4.47 -3.16
CA SER A 110 -14.33 -4.70 -4.61
C SER A 110 -12.89 -5.08 -4.98
N PHE A 111 -12.06 -5.45 -4.00
CA PHE A 111 -10.71 -5.95 -4.26
C PHE A 111 -10.67 -7.10 -5.28
N PRO A 112 -11.54 -8.14 -5.21
CA PRO A 112 -11.52 -9.25 -6.17
C PRO A 112 -11.65 -8.79 -7.63
N GLU A 113 -12.62 -7.93 -7.92
CA GLU A 113 -12.89 -7.43 -9.26
C GLU A 113 -11.74 -6.55 -9.75
N LYS A 114 -11.26 -5.64 -8.88
CA LYS A 114 -10.17 -4.72 -9.22
C LYS A 114 -8.83 -5.43 -9.41
N ALA A 115 -8.57 -6.50 -8.65
CA ALA A 115 -7.40 -7.35 -8.80
C ALA A 115 -7.43 -8.10 -10.13
N ARG A 116 -8.57 -8.71 -10.47
CA ARG A 116 -8.75 -9.44 -11.74
C ARG A 116 -8.52 -8.55 -12.96
N VAL A 117 -9.15 -7.38 -13.00
CA VAL A 117 -8.95 -6.40 -14.09
C VAL A 117 -7.46 -6.10 -14.30
N ARG A 118 -6.73 -5.84 -13.22
CA ARG A 118 -5.28 -5.57 -13.31
C ARG A 118 -4.50 -6.77 -13.80
N VAL A 119 -4.79 -7.97 -13.32
CA VAL A 119 -4.09 -9.17 -13.81
C VAL A 119 -4.38 -9.42 -15.29
N ASP A 120 -5.62 -9.29 -15.73
CA ASP A 120 -6.02 -9.48 -17.13
C ASP A 120 -5.34 -8.47 -18.06
N GLU A 121 -5.14 -7.24 -17.58
CA GLU A 121 -4.38 -6.18 -18.27
C GLU A 121 -2.86 -6.28 -18.05
N GLN A 122 -2.37 -7.35 -17.43
CA GLN A 122 -0.97 -7.59 -17.09
C GLN A 122 -0.34 -6.46 -16.25
N CYS A 123 -1.08 -6.02 -15.25
CA CYS A 123 -0.71 -5.05 -14.22
C CYS A 123 -0.15 -3.76 -14.82
N PRO A 124 -0.97 -2.96 -15.54
CA PRO A 124 -0.48 -1.73 -16.15
C PRO A 124 0.02 -0.76 -15.07
N VAL A 125 1.16 -0.12 -15.33
CA VAL A 125 1.72 0.91 -14.46
C VAL A 125 1.82 2.21 -15.23
N LEU A 126 1.21 3.26 -14.68
CA LEU A 126 1.31 4.62 -15.15
C LEU A 126 2.65 5.21 -14.68
N VAL A 127 3.47 5.69 -15.61
CA VAL A 127 4.72 6.38 -15.26
C VAL A 127 4.38 7.82 -14.90
N PRO A 128 4.72 8.30 -13.68
CA PRO A 128 4.52 9.71 -13.35
C PRO A 128 5.31 10.60 -14.32
N ALA A 129 4.59 11.50 -15.01
CA ALA A 129 5.21 12.46 -15.90
C ALA A 129 6.01 13.50 -15.10
N GLY A 130 7.05 14.09 -15.72
CA GLY A 130 7.74 15.25 -15.16
C GLY A 130 8.83 14.97 -14.13
N LEU A 131 9.07 13.71 -13.73
CA LEU A 131 10.21 13.36 -12.86
C LEU A 131 11.48 13.05 -13.66
N THR A 132 12.60 13.62 -13.23
CA THR A 132 13.94 13.19 -13.69
C THR A 132 14.22 11.74 -13.29
N PRO A 133 15.18 11.05 -13.92
CA PRO A 133 15.52 9.68 -13.54
C PRO A 133 15.89 9.52 -12.05
N ALA A 134 16.64 10.48 -11.48
CA ALA A 134 17.04 10.44 -10.08
C ALA A 134 15.85 10.65 -9.12
N GLU A 135 14.98 11.63 -9.42
CA GLU A 135 13.77 11.85 -8.63
C GLU A 135 12.84 10.64 -8.70
N ARG A 136 12.69 10.05 -9.89
CA ARG A 136 11.90 8.83 -10.09
C ARG A 136 12.45 7.67 -9.26
N HIS A 137 13.77 7.46 -9.28
CA HIS A 137 14.42 6.43 -8.48
C HIS A 137 14.13 6.60 -6.98
N SER A 138 14.18 7.84 -6.47
CA SER A 138 13.94 8.13 -5.05
C SER A 138 12.44 8.08 -4.65
N ALA A 139 11.56 8.55 -5.53
CA ALA A 139 10.13 8.70 -5.28
C ALA A 139 9.34 7.40 -5.51
N THR A 140 9.75 6.61 -6.49
CA THR A 140 9.02 5.40 -6.93
C THR A 140 9.84 4.11 -6.82
N GLY A 141 11.07 4.22 -6.31
CA GLY A 141 11.98 3.10 -6.14
C GLY A 141 12.85 2.81 -7.36
N PRO A 142 13.80 1.86 -7.23
CA PRO A 142 14.81 1.59 -8.23
C PRO A 142 14.29 0.90 -9.49
N ASP A 143 13.15 0.22 -9.39
CA ASP A 143 12.63 -0.62 -10.45
C ASP A 143 12.15 0.19 -11.65
N GLY A 144 12.45 -0.32 -12.85
CA GLY A 144 11.85 0.13 -14.10
C GLY A 144 10.38 -0.28 -14.24
N LEU A 145 9.80 -0.01 -15.41
CA LEU A 145 8.40 -0.33 -15.67
C LEU A 145 8.09 -1.82 -15.43
N LEU A 146 8.92 -2.72 -15.97
CA LEU A 146 8.70 -4.16 -15.88
C LEU A 146 8.72 -4.65 -14.43
N GLY A 147 9.72 -4.26 -13.63
CA GLY A 147 9.81 -4.63 -12.21
C GLY A 147 8.64 -4.12 -11.36
N ARG A 148 8.06 -2.95 -11.69
CA ARG A 148 6.85 -2.45 -11.00
C ARG A 148 5.61 -3.26 -11.33
N ARG A 149 5.45 -3.65 -12.60
CA ARG A 149 4.35 -4.53 -13.05
C ARG A 149 4.47 -5.90 -12.37
N ALA A 150 5.69 -6.44 -12.31
CA ALA A 150 6.05 -7.68 -11.62
C ALA A 150 5.68 -7.64 -10.13
N LYS A 151 6.10 -6.59 -9.44
CA LYS A 151 5.77 -6.32 -8.04
C LYS A 151 4.27 -6.24 -7.79
N MET A 152 3.53 -5.53 -8.64
CA MET A 152 2.07 -5.45 -8.53
C MET A 152 1.44 -6.83 -8.68
N LEU A 153 1.83 -7.60 -9.70
CA LEU A 153 1.31 -8.94 -9.95
C LEU A 153 1.59 -9.88 -8.78
N ALA A 154 2.86 -9.98 -8.36
CA ALA A 154 3.27 -10.82 -7.24
C ALA A 154 2.50 -10.46 -5.96
N SER A 155 2.31 -9.16 -5.70
CA SER A 155 1.55 -8.67 -4.56
C SER A 155 0.07 -9.07 -4.63
N ILE A 156 -0.57 -8.91 -5.80
CA ILE A 156 -1.97 -9.30 -6.02
C ILE A 156 -2.15 -10.80 -5.80
N LEU A 157 -1.31 -11.64 -6.40
CA LEU A 157 -1.42 -13.10 -6.27
C LEU A 157 -1.21 -13.54 -4.82
N ALA A 158 -0.19 -13.02 -4.14
CA ALA A 158 0.07 -13.34 -2.73
C ALA A 158 -1.09 -12.92 -1.81
N ALA A 159 -1.63 -11.72 -2.00
CA ALA A 159 -2.76 -11.23 -1.22
C ALA A 159 -4.03 -12.05 -1.49
N SER A 160 -4.26 -12.41 -2.76
CA SER A 160 -5.44 -13.18 -3.18
C SER A 160 -5.39 -14.62 -2.71
N ALA A 161 -4.20 -15.23 -2.64
CA ALA A 161 -4.01 -16.55 -2.04
C ALA A 161 -4.40 -16.60 -0.54
N SER A 162 -4.39 -15.46 0.16
CA SER A 162 -4.83 -15.37 1.56
C SER A 162 -6.36 -15.27 1.73
N ILE A 163 -7.11 -15.14 0.62
CA ILE A 163 -8.57 -14.99 0.60
C ILE A 163 -9.17 -16.28 0.03
N ARG A 164 -9.98 -16.98 0.82
CA ARG A 164 -10.52 -18.30 0.46
C ARG A 164 -11.23 -18.33 -0.90
N SER A 165 -12.02 -17.31 -1.21
CA SER A 165 -12.76 -17.22 -2.49
C SER A 165 -11.86 -16.97 -3.70
N LEU A 166 -10.61 -16.55 -3.49
CA LEU A 166 -9.64 -16.24 -4.53
C LEU A 166 -8.43 -17.20 -4.59
N GLU A 167 -8.28 -18.07 -3.59
CA GLU A 167 -7.14 -18.99 -3.48
C GLU A 167 -6.92 -19.80 -4.76
N ARG A 168 -7.97 -20.43 -5.28
CA ARG A 168 -7.88 -21.21 -6.54
C ARG A 168 -7.51 -20.34 -7.73
N TRP A 169 -8.12 -19.16 -7.84
CA TRP A 169 -7.81 -18.22 -8.93
C TRP A 169 -6.35 -17.78 -8.91
N ALA A 170 -5.80 -17.47 -7.72
CA ALA A 170 -4.40 -17.10 -7.58
C ALA A 170 -3.46 -18.28 -7.92
N SER A 171 -3.80 -19.49 -7.49
CA SER A 171 -3.01 -20.70 -7.79
C SER A 171 -3.01 -21.04 -9.28
N ASP A 172 -4.17 -20.94 -9.95
CA ASP A 172 -4.28 -21.21 -11.38
C ASP A 172 -3.42 -20.22 -12.19
N LEU A 173 -3.39 -18.95 -11.78
CA LEU A 173 -2.59 -17.91 -12.41
C LEU A 173 -1.08 -18.09 -12.20
N GLN A 174 -0.62 -18.57 -11.05
CA GLN A 174 0.81 -18.84 -10.82
C GLN A 174 1.38 -19.88 -11.81
N CYS A 175 0.52 -20.75 -12.34
CA CYS A 175 0.87 -21.73 -13.37
C CYS A 175 0.70 -21.21 -14.81
N ASP A 176 0.24 -19.96 -15.00
CA ASP A 176 -0.03 -19.39 -16.31
C ASP A 176 1.25 -18.84 -16.95
N VAL A 177 1.66 -19.46 -18.06
CA VAL A 177 2.83 -19.07 -18.86
C VAL A 177 2.79 -17.62 -19.32
N ARG A 178 1.59 -17.02 -19.46
CA ARG A 178 1.43 -15.61 -19.87
C ARG A 178 2.00 -14.65 -18.84
N ILE A 179 1.98 -15.01 -17.56
CA ILE A 179 2.45 -14.15 -16.46
C ILE A 179 3.73 -14.65 -15.80
N GLU A 180 4.18 -15.87 -16.11
CA GLU A 180 5.42 -16.46 -15.57
C GLU A 180 6.63 -15.55 -15.80
N HIS A 181 6.78 -14.99 -17.01
CA HIS A 181 7.87 -14.08 -17.33
C HIS A 181 7.85 -12.83 -16.43
N LEU A 182 6.66 -12.33 -16.10
CA LEU A 182 6.50 -11.15 -15.26
C LEU A 182 6.77 -11.47 -13.79
N LEU A 183 6.43 -12.66 -13.32
CA LEU A 183 6.73 -13.10 -11.95
C LEU A 183 8.24 -13.28 -11.71
N LYS A 184 8.99 -13.76 -12.69
CA LYS A 184 10.46 -13.92 -12.60
C LYS A 184 11.18 -12.58 -12.35
N GLU A 185 10.61 -11.48 -12.83
CA GLU A 185 11.17 -10.14 -12.64
C GLU A 185 11.03 -9.65 -11.18
N ASP A 186 10.18 -10.27 -10.35
CA ASP A 186 10.02 -9.95 -8.93
C ASP A 186 10.77 -10.92 -7.99
N GLU A 187 11.40 -11.97 -8.51
CA GLU A 187 11.99 -13.05 -7.69
C GLU A 187 13.00 -12.53 -6.63
N TRP A 188 13.75 -11.49 -6.99
CA TRP A 188 14.72 -10.83 -6.10
C TRP A 188 14.08 -9.83 -5.13
N ASN A 189 12.94 -9.26 -5.50
CA ASN A 189 12.23 -8.26 -4.71
C ASN A 189 11.39 -8.91 -3.59
N GLY A 190 10.87 -10.11 -3.83
CA GLY A 190 10.14 -10.89 -2.82
C GLY A 190 8.87 -10.18 -2.35
N SER A 191 8.11 -9.59 -3.27
CA SER A 191 6.90 -8.82 -2.94
C SER A 191 5.84 -9.68 -2.26
N ASP A 192 5.79 -10.98 -2.57
CA ASP A 192 4.99 -11.99 -1.89
C ASP A 192 5.31 -12.09 -0.39
N LYS A 193 6.60 -12.08 -0.03
CA LYS A 193 7.06 -12.10 1.37
C LYS A 193 6.72 -10.80 2.09
N ILE A 194 6.81 -9.66 1.39
CA ILE A 194 6.39 -8.37 1.94
C ILE A 194 4.89 -8.38 2.23
N VAL A 195 4.07 -8.86 1.29
CA VAL A 195 2.61 -9.01 1.49
C VAL A 195 2.31 -9.88 2.72
N ALA A 196 2.90 -11.07 2.80
CA ALA A 196 2.66 -11.99 3.92
C ALA A 196 3.09 -11.39 5.28
N SER A 197 4.27 -10.79 5.33
CA SER A 197 4.81 -10.14 6.53
C SER A 197 3.94 -8.95 6.96
N TRP A 198 3.62 -8.05 6.03
CA TRP A 198 2.86 -6.84 6.33
C TRP A 198 1.41 -7.18 6.70
N MET A 199 0.78 -8.16 6.05
CA MET A 199 -0.55 -8.64 6.43
C MET A 199 -0.60 -9.22 7.85
N THR A 200 0.44 -9.94 8.26
CA THR A 200 0.58 -10.44 9.64
C THR A 200 0.77 -9.28 10.63
N ASN A 201 1.69 -8.37 10.31
CA ASN A 201 2.08 -7.29 11.20
C ASN A 201 0.98 -6.24 11.37
N VAL A 202 0.26 -5.88 10.29
CA VAL A 202 -0.85 -4.92 10.38
C VAL A 202 -2.01 -5.48 11.18
N ARG A 203 -2.34 -6.77 11.02
CA ARG A 203 -3.36 -7.43 11.86
C ARG A 203 -2.97 -7.40 13.33
N ARG A 204 -1.72 -7.72 13.66
CA ARG A 204 -1.23 -7.66 15.05
C ARG A 204 -1.29 -6.24 15.60
N ALA A 205 -0.78 -5.25 14.85
CA ALA A 205 -0.75 -3.86 15.28
C ALA A 205 -2.15 -3.29 15.56
N PHE A 206 -3.15 -3.66 14.75
CA PHE A 206 -4.53 -3.24 14.98
C PHE A 206 -5.22 -4.05 16.08
N LEU A 207 -4.90 -5.34 16.23
CA LEU A 207 -5.43 -6.17 17.32
C LEU A 207 -4.98 -5.66 18.70
N GLU A 208 -3.74 -5.19 18.83
CA GLU A 208 -3.23 -4.53 20.05
C GLU A 208 -4.06 -3.31 20.46
N ARG A 209 -4.76 -2.70 19.50
CA ARG A 209 -5.65 -1.55 19.67
C ARG A 209 -7.12 -1.96 19.81
N GLY A 210 -7.42 -3.26 19.87
CA GLY A 210 -8.79 -3.78 19.92
C GLY A 210 -9.53 -3.77 18.57
N HIS A 211 -8.84 -3.53 17.46
CA HIS A 211 -9.42 -3.54 16.12
C HIS A 211 -9.10 -4.85 15.39
N ILE A 212 -10.13 -5.59 14.98
CA ILE A 212 -9.97 -6.82 14.22
C ILE A 212 -10.05 -6.50 12.72
N LEU A 213 -8.92 -6.61 12.01
CA LEU A 213 -8.88 -6.48 10.56
C LEU A 213 -9.22 -7.81 9.88
N ALA A 214 -10.41 -7.88 9.29
CA ALA A 214 -10.84 -8.97 8.43
C ALA A 214 -10.82 -8.51 6.96
N PRO A 215 -10.42 -9.37 5.99
CA PRO A 215 -10.59 -9.07 4.58
C PRO A 215 -12.04 -8.68 4.29
N LYS A 216 -12.25 -7.55 3.59
CA LYS A 216 -13.59 -7.13 3.18
C LYS A 216 -14.06 -7.82 1.90
N ALA A 217 -13.12 -8.39 1.15
CA ALA A 217 -13.39 -9.30 0.05
C ALA A 217 -13.79 -10.68 0.60
N THR A 218 -15.06 -11.04 0.50
CA THR A 218 -15.60 -12.36 0.86
C THR A 218 -15.92 -13.18 -0.37
#